data_AF-A0A5J9SYZ2-F1
#
_entry.id   AF-A0A5J9SYZ2-F1
#
_cell.length_a   1.000
_cell.length_b   1.000
_cell.length_c   1.000
_cell.angle_alpha   90.00
_cell.angle_beta   90.00
_cell.angle_gamma   90.00
#
_symmetry.space_group_name_H-M   'P 1'
#
loop_
_entity.id
_entity.type
_entity.pdbx_description
1 polymer ?
#
loop_
_entity_poly.entity_id
_entity_poly.type
_entity_poly.pdbx_seq_one_letter_code
_entity_poly.pdbx_strand_id
1 'polypeptide(L)'
;MEEDMHIGVHFWRRTPVCYRAPTTIGVIVEYLHLWDILLDLELQHGVNDTHFWRLSSNGVYSAKSAHESMFLGSITFEPYSRIWKTWAPPKCRFFMWLVAHNRCWTAD
;
A
#
# COMPACT_ATOMS: atom_id res chain seq x y z
N MET A 1 -9.57 -18.49 36.12
CA MET A 1 -8.20 -18.23 35.66
C MET A 1 -8.23 -18.53 34.18
N GLU A 2 -8.08 -17.47 33.41
CA GLU A 2 -8.05 -17.34 31.96
C GLU A 2 -9.22 -17.90 31.14
N GLU A 3 -10.22 -17.02 30.98
CA GLU A 3 -11.02 -16.92 29.77
C GLU A 3 -10.17 -16.21 28.69
N ASP A 4 -9.64 -16.95 27.71
CA ASP A 4 -8.93 -16.36 26.56
C ASP A 4 -9.82 -16.36 25.31
N MET A 5 -10.60 -15.28 25.20
CA MET A 5 -10.63 -14.37 24.04
C MET A 5 -10.43 -15.01 22.65
N HIS A 6 -11.35 -15.88 22.26
CA HIS A 6 -11.54 -16.29 20.87
C HIS A 6 -12.49 -15.32 20.15
N ILE A 7 -12.01 -14.10 19.86
CA ILE A 7 -12.70 -13.17 18.97
C ILE A 7 -11.71 -12.57 17.96
N GLY A 8 -11.89 -12.94 16.68
CA GLY A 8 -11.72 -11.97 15.60
C GLY A 8 -10.40 -11.87 14.84
N VAL A 9 -9.52 -12.88 14.80
CA VAL A 9 -8.33 -12.83 13.91
C VAL A 9 -8.61 -13.10 12.42
N HIS A 10 -9.87 -13.17 11.99
CA HIS A 10 -10.24 -13.54 10.62
C HIS A 10 -10.73 -12.42 9.69
N PHE A 11 -10.64 -11.14 10.07
CA PHE A 11 -11.23 -10.06 9.26
C PHE A 11 -10.28 -9.00 8.69
N TRP A 12 -8.98 -9.29 8.60
CA TRP A 12 -8.09 -8.50 7.72
C TRP A 12 -7.36 -9.45 6.79
N ARG A 13 -8.11 -10.03 5.83
CA ARG A 13 -7.48 -10.68 4.68
C ARG A 13 -6.52 -9.67 4.07
N ARG A 14 -5.32 -10.15 3.75
CA ARG A 14 -4.44 -9.58 2.72
C ARG A 14 -5.29 -9.35 1.46
N THR A 15 -5.91 -8.20 1.31
CA THR A 15 -6.52 -7.81 0.05
C THR A 15 -5.35 -7.43 -0.85
N PRO A 16 -5.07 -8.17 -1.93
CA PRO A 16 -4.22 -7.63 -2.98
C PRO A 16 -4.84 -6.28 -3.36
N VAL A 17 -4.01 -5.26 -3.53
CA VAL A 17 -4.45 -3.90 -3.85
C VAL A 17 -5.30 -3.98 -5.13
N CYS A 18 -6.62 -3.94 -4.97
CA CYS A 18 -7.56 -3.90 -6.07
C CYS A 18 -7.58 -2.46 -6.56
N TYR A 19 -7.02 -2.16 -7.73
CA TYR A 19 -7.05 -0.83 -8.36
C TYR A 19 -8.45 -0.34 -8.78
N ARG A 20 -9.52 -1.03 -8.36
CA ARG A 20 -10.89 -0.59 -8.60
C ARG A 20 -11.25 0.46 -7.56
N ALA A 21 -11.67 1.63 -8.02
CA ALA A 21 -12.12 2.70 -7.14
C ALA A 21 -13.17 2.15 -6.16
N PRO A 22 -13.03 2.42 -4.84
CA PRO A 22 -14.01 1.98 -3.87
C PRO A 22 -15.36 2.60 -4.21
N THR A 23 -16.41 1.79 -4.16
CA THR A 23 -17.77 2.30 -4.34
C THR A 23 -18.15 3.16 -3.14
N THR A 24 -19.02 4.17 -3.33
CA THR A 24 -19.50 5.03 -2.24
C THR A 24 -20.05 4.24 -1.06
N ILE A 25 -20.75 3.13 -1.34
CA ILE A 25 -21.28 2.22 -0.31
C ILE A 25 -20.14 1.53 0.45
N GLY A 26 -19.11 1.05 -0.25
CA GLY A 26 -17.94 0.41 0.38
C GLY A 26 -17.24 1.33 1.38
N VAL A 27 -17.05 2.59 1.00
CA VAL A 27 -16.44 3.60 1.90
C VAL A 27 -17.29 3.85 3.14
N ILE A 28 -18.62 3.94 2.98
CA ILE A 28 -19.53 4.15 4.12
C ILE A 28 -19.49 2.95 5.08
N VAL A 29 -19.46 1.73 4.55
CA VAL A 29 -19.36 0.52 5.38
C VAL A 29 -18.03 0.48 6.15
N GLU A 30 -16.91 0.76 5.48
CA GLU A 30 -15.60 0.84 6.13
C GLU A 30 -15.57 1.92 7.22
N TYR A 31 -16.18 3.07 6.96
CA TYR A 31 -16.31 4.15 7.93
C TYR A 31 -17.12 3.74 9.17
N LEU A 32 -18.29 3.13 8.98
CA LEU A 32 -19.15 2.69 10.10
C LEU A 32 -18.46 1.62 10.94
N HIS A 33 -17.75 0.68 10.32
CA HIS A 33 -16.95 -0.31 11.05
C HIS A 33 -15.83 0.33 11.87
N LEU A 34 -15.13 1.32 11.31
CA LEU A 34 -14.12 2.05 12.06
C LEU A 34 -14.74 2.81 13.23
N TRP A 35 -15.90 3.44 13.02
CA TRP A 35 -16.60 4.17 14.06
C TRP A 35 -17.00 3.26 15.22
N ASP A 36 -17.55 2.08 14.94
CA ASP A 36 -17.91 1.07 15.94
C ASP A 36 -16.70 0.66 16.80
N ILE A 37 -15.56 0.39 16.17
CA ILE A 37 -14.32 0.05 16.89
C ILE A 37 -13.81 1.20 17.75
N LEU A 38 -13.92 2.43 17.27
CA LEU A 38 -13.43 3.61 17.98
C LEU A 38 -14.34 4.03 19.15
N LEU A 39 -15.63 3.67 19.12
CA LEU A 39 -16.56 3.99 20.21
C LEU A 39 -16.16 3.32 21.53
N ASP A 40 -15.63 2.11 21.46
CA ASP A 40 -15.20 1.34 22.63
C ASP A 40 -13.71 1.57 22.99
N LEU A 41 -13.00 2.43 22.25
CA LEU A 41 -11.57 2.65 22.44
C LEU A 41 -11.31 3.76 23.47
N GLU A 42 -10.80 3.38 24.64
CA GLU A 42 -10.37 4.31 25.69
C GLU A 42 -8.85 4.53 25.66
N LEU A 43 -8.42 5.79 25.51
CA LEU A 43 -7.00 6.15 25.49
C LEU A 43 -6.42 6.16 26.91
N GLN A 44 -5.35 5.41 27.12
CA GLN A 44 -4.67 5.35 28.41
C GLN A 44 -3.67 6.51 28.56
N HIS A 45 -3.92 7.40 29.52
CA HIS A 45 -3.02 8.52 29.77
C HIS A 45 -1.68 8.06 30.33
N GLY A 46 -0.57 8.54 29.74
CA GLY A 46 0.79 8.21 30.18
C GLY A 46 1.33 6.88 29.65
N VAL A 47 0.57 6.15 28.82
CA VAL A 47 1.03 4.95 28.11
C VAL A 47 1.38 5.33 26.67
N ASN A 48 2.57 4.93 26.21
CA ASN A 48 2.97 5.14 24.82
C ASN A 48 2.26 4.16 23.88
N ASP A 49 1.80 4.66 22.74
CA ASP A 49 1.22 3.83 21.70
C ASP A 49 2.26 2.82 21.16
N THR A 50 1.76 1.62 20.82
CA THR A 50 2.56 0.61 20.14
C THR A 50 2.13 0.49 18.69
N HIS A 51 3.07 0.71 17.76
CA HIS A 51 2.82 0.54 16.33
C HIS A 51 3.34 -0.83 15.87
N PHE A 52 2.44 -1.66 15.34
CA PHE A 52 2.79 -2.97 14.77
C PHE A 52 2.74 -2.93 13.24
N TRP A 53 3.89 -3.11 12.59
CA TRP A 53 4.01 -3.08 11.13
C TRP A 53 3.64 -4.44 10.51
N ARG A 54 2.37 -4.58 10.12
CA ARG A 54 1.79 -5.84 9.61
C ARG A 54 2.35 -6.31 8.27
N LEU A 55 3.06 -5.45 7.53
CA LEU A 55 3.63 -5.76 6.22
C LEU A 55 5.04 -6.38 6.32
N SER A 56 5.56 -6.58 7.54
CA SER A 56 6.76 -7.37 7.80
C SER A 56 6.45 -8.53 8.75
N SER A 57 7.14 -9.66 8.57
CA SER A 57 6.96 -10.85 9.42
C SER A 57 7.40 -10.63 10.88
N ASN A 58 8.31 -9.69 11.11
CA ASN A 58 8.79 -9.34 12.46
C ASN A 58 7.97 -8.23 13.12
N GLY A 59 6.96 -7.67 12.45
CA GLY A 59 6.16 -6.57 13.00
C GLY A 59 6.88 -5.22 13.11
N VAL A 60 8.13 -5.12 12.65
CA VAL A 60 8.96 -3.91 12.76
C VAL A 60 8.92 -3.13 11.46
N TYR A 61 8.70 -1.82 11.59
CA TYR A 61 8.76 -0.90 10.46
C TYR A 61 10.19 -0.76 9.93
N SER A 62 10.32 -0.72 8.60
CA SER A 62 11.55 -0.28 7.94
C SER A 62 11.20 0.42 6.63
N ALA A 63 12.03 1.37 6.19
CA ALA A 63 11.85 2.01 4.88
C ALA A 63 11.85 0.99 3.74
N LYS A 64 12.63 -0.10 3.87
CA LYS A 64 12.68 -1.19 2.89
C LYS A 64 11.36 -1.95 2.80
N SER A 65 10.82 -2.43 3.93
CA SER A 65 9.56 -3.17 3.96
C SER A 65 8.38 -2.30 3.53
N ALA A 66 8.38 -1.02 3.86
CA ALA A 66 7.41 -0.04 3.34
C ALA A 66 7.49 0.07 1.81
N HIS A 67 8.69 0.28 1.27
CA HIS A 67 8.90 0.37 -0.18
C HIS A 67 8.43 -0.91 -0.88
N GLU A 68 8.89 -2.09 -0.46
CA GLU A 68 8.49 -3.37 -1.05
C GLU A 68 6.97 -3.58 -1.01
N SER A 69 6.32 -3.20 0.09
CA SER A 69 4.86 -3.33 0.23
C SER A 69 4.07 -2.40 -0.71
N MET A 70 4.60 -1.21 -1.00
CA MET A 70 3.98 -0.25 -1.91
C MET A 70 3.97 -0.75 -3.37
N PHE A 71 4.92 -1.63 -3.71
CA PHE A 71 5.01 -2.27 -5.03
C PHE A 71 4.40 -3.68 -5.06
N LEU A 72 3.74 -4.13 -3.99
CA LEU A 72 3.08 -5.43 -3.97
C LEU A 72 1.93 -5.44 -4.99
N GLY A 73 2.00 -6.35 -5.96
CA GLY A 73 1.04 -6.42 -7.06
C GLY A 73 1.32 -5.43 -8.20
N SER A 74 2.43 -4.70 -8.16
CA SER A 74 2.87 -3.91 -9.31
C SER A 74 3.27 -4.82 -10.47
N ILE A 75 2.97 -4.36 -11.69
CA ILE A 75 3.41 -5.03 -12.91
C ILE A 75 4.82 -4.54 -13.20
N THR A 76 5.76 -5.46 -13.41
CA THR A 76 7.13 -5.11 -13.77
C THR A 76 7.15 -4.46 -15.16
N PHE A 77 7.72 -3.26 -15.24
CA PHE A 77 7.93 -2.57 -16.49
C PHE A 77 9.20 -3.13 -17.18
N GLU A 78 9.04 -4.21 -17.95
CA GLU A 78 10.13 -4.93 -18.63
C GLU A 78 11.09 -4.01 -19.44
N PRO A 79 10.60 -2.98 -20.18
CA PRO A 79 11.47 -2.09 -20.95
C PRO A 79 12.39 -1.21 -20.09
N TYR A 80 12.20 -1.13 -18.77
CA TYR A 80 13.04 -0.34 -17.84
C TYR A 80 14.53 -0.63 -18.10
N SER A 81 14.89 -1.91 -18.22
CA SER A 81 16.28 -2.31 -18.37
C SER A 81 16.90 -1.74 -19.65
N ARG A 82 16.16 -1.75 -20.76
CA ARG A 82 16.61 -1.20 -22.05
C ARG A 82 16.69 0.32 -22.01
N ILE A 83 15.73 0.99 -21.36
CA ILE A 83 15.72 2.46 -21.30
C ILE A 83 16.87 2.97 -20.44
N TRP A 84 17.05 2.40 -19.24
CA TRP A 84 17.97 2.95 -18.24
C TRP A 84 19.40 2.42 -18.33
N LYS A 85 19.64 1.22 -18.90
CA LYS A 85 21.00 0.67 -19.07
C LYS A 85 21.71 1.12 -20.35
N THR A 86 21.05 1.92 -21.20
CA THR A 86 21.69 2.46 -22.40
C THR A 86 22.66 3.59 -22.09
N TRP A 87 23.70 3.72 -22.92
CA TRP A 87 24.62 4.86 -22.95
C TRP A 87 24.00 6.14 -23.54
N ALA A 88 22.69 6.16 -23.77
CA ALA A 88 21.99 7.30 -24.33
C ALA A 88 22.03 8.51 -23.36
N PRO A 89 22.02 9.75 -23.86
CA PRO A 89 21.91 10.93 -23.01
C PRO A 89 20.66 10.90 -22.11
N PRO A 90 20.67 11.57 -20.92
CA PRO A 90 19.53 11.58 -20.01
C PRO A 90 18.21 12.01 -20.66
N LYS A 91 18.25 13.01 -21.56
CA LYS A 91 17.08 13.49 -22.31
C LYS A 91 16.43 12.38 -23.15
N CYS A 92 17.24 11.53 -23.78
CA CYS A 92 16.75 10.42 -24.59
C CYS A 92 16.11 9.32 -23.73
N ARG A 93 16.70 8.99 -22.58
CA ARG A 93 16.13 8.00 -21.64
C ARG A 93 14.79 8.46 -21.08
N PHE A 94 14.69 9.73 -20.69
CA PHE A 94 13.45 10.30 -20.19
C PHE A 94 12.35 10.32 -21.26
N PHE A 95 12.70 10.69 -22.50
CA PHE A 95 11.76 10.64 -23.62
C PHE A 95 11.26 9.21 -23.87
N MET A 96 12.15 8.22 -23.95
CA MET A 96 11.78 6.81 -24.15
C MET A 96 10.91 6.27 -23.00
N TRP A 97 11.15 6.72 -21.78
CA TRP A 97 10.29 6.41 -20.63
C TRP A 97 8.87 6.96 -20.82
N LEU A 98 8.72 8.21 -21.27
CA LEU A 98 7.41 8.78 -21.58
C LEU A 98 6.70 8.03 -22.71
N VAL A 99 7.42 7.67 -23.78
CA VAL A 99 6.90 6.88 -24.90
C VAL A 99 6.33 5.56 -24.39
N ALA A 100 7.11 4.83 -23.61
CA ALA A 100 6.71 3.51 -23.13
C ALA A 100 5.53 3.55 -22.13
N HIS A 101 5.25 4.71 -21.54
CA HIS A 101 4.08 4.96 -20.70
C HIS A 101 2.91 5.60 -21.46
N ASN A 102 2.98 5.77 -22.79
CA ASN A 102 1.99 6.51 -23.60
C ASN A 102 1.69 7.91 -23.05
N ARG A 103 2.73 8.60 -22.56
CA ARG A 103 2.66 9.92 -21.91
C ARG A 103 3.41 10.99 -22.71
N CYS A 104 3.66 10.73 -23.98
CA CYS A 104 4.19 11.73 -24.90
C CYS A 104 3.12 12.76 -25.20
N TRP A 105 3.50 14.03 -25.09
CA TRP A 105 2.67 15.13 -25.56
C TRP A 105 2.81 15.21 -27.08
N THR A 106 2.09 14.34 -27.77
CA THR A 106 1.80 14.54 -29.19
C THR A 106 0.66 15.54 -29.24
N ALA A 107 0.93 16.74 -29.78
CA ALA A 107 -0.12 17.69 -30.10
C ALA A 107 -0.96 17.08 -31.23
N ASP A 108 -2.05 16.42 -30.88
CA ASP A 108 -3.19 16.24 -31.76
C ASP A 108 -4.08 17.49 -31.67
#